data_AF-A0A8T7GA18-F1
#
_entry.id   AF-A0A8T7GA18-F1
#
_cell.length_a   1.000
_cell.length_b   1.000
_cell.length_c   1.000
_cell.angle_alpha   90.00
_cell.angle_beta   90.00
_cell.angle_gamma   90.00
#
_symmetry.space_group_name_H-M   'P 1'
#
loop_
_entity.id
_entity.type
_entity.pdbx_description
1 polymer ?
#
loop_
_entity_poly.entity_id
_entity_poly.type
_entity_poly.pdbx_seq_one_letter_code
_entity_poly.pdbx_strand_id
1 'polypeptide(L)'
;MSMKCCIVSAVAGTGTPPFTQDFTNSDVFGGATPKAAIILGGGAGSADTATDGLSFQLGFSDGTNQSAIAFAGDTSTSTNSTARSNRANAGYVHLGVDGTVDGAATISLIANGGRLTWSDQSTGETIYVLLIGGDIEAAVVNVTGNGSGSAQTVTHGLSAAPELIIALDAWAAENTDTGGDTNGSIGFWTASTQLCAGQRLRDGQSTAASSGQINTAFAFSAFSTAGGIVYEGAISNVGSSSFDMTTAPSTTNNLHFLSLRSTSGTALSVAAGVGTAKTSTGTQSDISGMTNNPQVLLVLPTALTSADLASSTDTSGNFGLGISCKRSSDGVTQYMGVVSSADDGDATTADWLNHQHSAAKHLHVLDADGVTSIAATVSSWVGGIEHNYTTASGVATKFPYLAFGADAVTGNAARARYYEMMRTSQ
;
A
#
# COMPACT_ATOMS: atom_id res chain seq x y z
N MET A 1 11.69 -8.27 -22.95
CA MET A 1 12.30 -8.23 -21.61
C MET A 1 11.18 -8.44 -20.58
N SER A 2 11.48 -8.85 -19.35
CA SER A 2 10.45 -9.12 -18.33
C SER A 2 10.34 -7.96 -17.34
N MET A 3 9.20 -7.85 -16.67
CA MET A 3 9.04 -6.96 -15.51
C MET A 3 10.10 -7.28 -14.45
N LYS A 4 10.70 -6.23 -13.90
CA LYS A 4 11.68 -6.28 -12.82
C LYS A 4 11.10 -5.66 -11.57
N CYS A 5 11.27 -6.30 -10.43
CA CYS A 5 10.87 -5.75 -9.13
C CYS A 5 11.74 -6.27 -7.99
N CYS A 6 11.88 -5.43 -6.96
CA CYS A 6 12.47 -5.80 -5.68
C CYS A 6 12.07 -4.80 -4.59
N ILE A 7 12.18 -5.23 -3.35
CA ILE A 7 12.12 -4.37 -2.17
C ILE A 7 13.55 -4.08 -1.71
N VAL A 8 13.80 -2.81 -1.41
CA VAL A 8 15.01 -2.32 -0.75
C VAL A 8 14.58 -1.50 0.46
N SER A 9 15.38 -1.53 1.53
CA SER A 9 15.08 -0.76 2.73
C SER A 9 16.34 -0.24 3.38
N ALA A 10 16.17 0.84 4.13
CA ALA A 10 17.19 1.43 4.97
C ALA A 10 16.52 2.21 6.09
N VAL A 11 17.19 2.34 7.22
CA VAL A 11 16.81 3.32 8.24
C VAL A 11 16.96 4.71 7.64
N ALA A 12 16.00 5.60 7.89
CA ALA A 12 16.05 6.99 7.45
C ALA A 12 17.40 7.63 7.84
N GLY A 13 18.06 8.24 6.85
CA GLY A 13 19.38 8.82 7.06
C GLY A 13 19.35 9.95 8.08
N THR A 14 20.46 10.13 8.81
CA THR A 14 20.67 11.31 9.65
C THR A 14 21.68 12.24 8.98
N GLY A 15 21.34 13.52 8.85
CA GLY A 15 22.17 14.52 8.20
C GLY A 15 21.49 15.88 8.22
N THR A 16 22.25 16.95 7.97
CA THR A 16 21.68 18.29 7.79
C THR A 16 21.03 18.39 6.41
N PRO A 17 19.70 18.63 6.31
CA PRO A 17 19.05 18.80 5.03
C PRO A 17 19.61 20.01 4.25
N PRO A 18 19.70 19.94 2.90
CA PRO A 18 19.36 18.79 2.09
C PRO A 18 20.46 17.71 2.08
N PHE A 19 20.07 16.44 2.22
CA PHE A 19 20.94 15.29 1.99
C PHE A 19 20.23 14.21 1.19
N THR A 20 20.99 13.26 0.64
CA THR A 20 20.44 12.20 -0.21
C THR A 20 20.66 10.82 0.40
N GLN A 21 19.68 9.93 0.18
CA GLN A 21 19.76 8.53 0.55
C GLN A 21 19.35 7.65 -0.64
N ASP A 22 20.21 6.72 -1.01
CA ASP A 22 20.01 5.85 -2.17
C ASP A 22 19.48 4.47 -1.76
N PHE A 23 18.48 4.02 -2.49
CA PHE A 23 17.80 2.74 -2.33
C PHE A 23 18.00 1.94 -3.62
N THR A 24 19.08 1.16 -3.70
CA THR A 24 19.53 0.52 -4.95
C THR A 24 19.64 -1.00 -4.85
N ASN A 25 19.37 -1.70 -5.96
CA ASN A 25 19.61 -3.13 -6.13
C ASN A 25 20.17 -3.43 -7.53
N SER A 26 21.50 -3.55 -7.64
CA SER A 26 22.18 -3.82 -8.92
C SER A 26 21.91 -5.22 -9.47
N ASP A 27 21.64 -6.20 -8.61
CA ASP A 27 21.43 -7.59 -9.03
C ASP A 27 20.13 -7.75 -9.82
N VAL A 28 19.13 -6.91 -9.52
CA VAL A 28 17.83 -6.90 -10.20
C VAL A 28 17.88 -6.05 -11.47
N PHE A 29 18.40 -4.83 -11.34
CA PHE A 29 18.27 -3.83 -12.41
C PHE A 29 19.46 -3.82 -13.39
N GLY A 30 20.66 -4.23 -12.97
CA GLY A 30 21.82 -4.40 -13.86
C GLY A 30 22.25 -3.12 -14.58
N GLY A 31 22.10 -1.96 -13.93
CA GLY A 31 22.35 -0.63 -14.46
C GLY A 31 21.11 0.08 -15.00
N ALA A 32 19.99 -0.63 -15.18
CA ALA A 32 18.74 0.00 -15.62
C ALA A 32 18.10 0.87 -14.52
N THR A 33 17.39 1.91 -14.92
CA THR A 33 16.59 2.73 -14.01
C THR A 33 15.19 2.09 -13.82
N PRO A 34 14.69 1.93 -12.57
CA PRO A 34 13.30 1.58 -12.31
C PRO A 34 12.33 2.58 -13.00
N LYS A 35 11.08 2.17 -13.17
CA LYS A 35 10.01 2.98 -13.77
C LYS A 35 9.04 3.53 -12.73
N ALA A 36 8.91 2.84 -11.61
CA ALA A 36 8.13 3.31 -10.47
C ALA A 36 8.77 2.93 -9.14
N ALA A 37 8.41 3.67 -8.11
CA ALA A 37 8.67 3.37 -6.72
C ALA A 37 7.37 3.49 -5.90
N ILE A 38 7.13 2.53 -5.00
CA ILE A 38 6.17 2.66 -3.89
C ILE A 38 7.00 2.72 -2.61
N ILE A 39 6.87 3.80 -1.87
CA ILE A 39 7.63 4.08 -0.65
C ILE A 39 6.68 3.91 0.52
N LEU A 40 7.10 3.15 1.52
CA LEU A 40 6.33 2.87 2.71
C LEU A 40 7.18 3.13 3.95
N GLY A 41 6.64 3.86 4.90
CA GLY A 41 7.24 4.12 6.21
C GLY A 41 6.20 3.98 7.32
N GLY A 42 6.69 3.69 8.51
CA GLY A 42 5.96 3.76 9.76
C GLY A 42 6.76 4.58 10.77
N GLY A 43 6.29 4.69 12.00
CA GLY A 43 7.03 5.40 13.06
C GLY A 43 8.38 4.74 13.40
N ALA A 44 9.17 5.42 14.21
CA ALA A 44 10.45 4.89 14.70
C ALA A 44 10.22 3.69 15.64
N GLY A 45 10.74 2.51 15.27
CA GLY A 45 10.61 1.29 16.08
C GLY A 45 11.41 0.13 15.49
N SER A 46 11.71 -0.88 16.32
CA SER A 46 12.28 -2.14 15.82
C SER A 46 11.25 -2.88 14.97
N ALA A 47 11.73 -3.49 13.88
CA ALA A 47 10.95 -4.48 13.14
C ALA A 47 10.34 -5.47 14.13
N ASP A 48 9.08 -5.79 13.92
CA ASP A 48 8.35 -6.73 14.74
C ASP A 48 7.86 -6.32 16.14
N THR A 49 7.96 -5.03 16.54
CA THR A 49 7.51 -4.54 17.87
C THR A 49 6.37 -3.52 17.77
N ALA A 50 5.39 -3.60 18.68
CA ALA A 50 4.32 -2.61 18.79
C ALA A 50 4.85 -1.34 19.45
N THR A 51 4.56 -0.19 18.86
CA THR A 51 4.86 1.11 19.45
C THR A 51 3.57 1.89 19.64
N ASP A 52 3.58 2.70 20.68
CA ASP A 52 2.52 3.66 20.95
C ASP A 52 2.46 4.74 19.88
N GLY A 53 1.25 5.24 19.60
CA GLY A 53 0.96 6.30 18.63
C GLY A 53 0.85 5.82 17.18
N LEU A 54 -0.05 6.43 16.41
CA LEU A 54 -0.26 6.18 14.97
C LEU A 54 0.84 6.87 14.16
N SER A 55 1.44 6.17 13.19
CA SER A 55 2.33 6.77 12.19
C SER A 55 2.38 5.91 10.92
N PHE A 56 1.81 6.42 9.83
CA PHE A 56 1.75 5.74 8.53
C PHE A 56 2.19 6.70 7.44
N GLN A 57 3.08 6.26 6.55
CA GLN A 57 3.53 7.03 5.39
C GLN A 57 3.50 6.15 4.14
N LEU A 58 2.92 6.67 3.06
CA LEU A 58 2.89 5.99 1.77
C LEU A 58 3.08 7.00 0.65
N GLY A 59 3.99 6.69 -0.27
CA GLY A 59 4.19 7.51 -1.46
C GLY A 59 4.47 6.74 -2.73
N PHE A 60 4.30 7.43 -3.86
CA PHE A 60 4.55 6.94 -5.19
C PHE A 60 5.53 7.85 -5.92
N SER A 61 6.22 7.28 -6.91
CA SER A 61 6.88 8.06 -7.95
C SER A 61 7.03 7.28 -9.25
N ASP A 62 6.97 8.00 -10.37
CA ASP A 62 7.35 7.52 -11.71
C ASP A 62 8.74 8.05 -12.15
N GLY A 63 9.47 8.71 -11.24
CA GLY A 63 10.74 9.39 -11.47
C GLY A 63 10.63 10.84 -11.96
N THR A 64 9.44 11.30 -12.35
CA THR A 64 9.16 12.69 -12.75
C THR A 64 8.14 13.33 -11.80
N ASN A 65 7.01 12.65 -11.59
CA ASN A 65 5.96 12.98 -10.67
C ASN A 65 6.06 12.11 -9.42
N GLN A 66 5.47 12.59 -8.34
CA GLN A 66 5.44 11.90 -7.07
C GLN A 66 4.20 12.31 -6.26
N SER A 67 3.91 11.53 -5.24
CA SER A 67 2.82 11.80 -4.32
C SER A 67 3.10 11.12 -2.99
N ALA A 68 2.69 11.72 -1.89
CA ALA A 68 2.79 11.09 -0.58
C ALA A 68 1.60 11.45 0.30
N ILE A 69 1.13 10.47 1.06
CA ILE A 69 0.20 10.64 2.16
C ILE A 69 0.86 10.23 3.47
N ALA A 70 0.41 10.85 4.56
CA ALA A 70 0.77 10.39 5.89
C ALA A 70 -0.34 10.64 6.90
N PHE A 71 -0.35 9.81 7.94
CA PHE A 71 -1.18 9.95 9.13
C PHE A 71 -0.29 9.84 10.37
N ALA A 72 -0.61 10.64 11.38
CA ALA A 72 -0.03 10.51 12.71
C ALA A 72 -1.09 10.74 13.79
N GLY A 73 -0.84 10.20 14.97
CA GLY A 73 -1.71 10.42 16.13
C GLY A 73 -1.10 9.92 17.43
N ASP A 74 -1.47 10.51 18.56
CA ASP A 74 -1.01 10.12 19.90
C ASP A 74 -2.11 9.42 20.70
N THR A 75 -1.74 8.61 21.69
CA THR A 75 -2.68 8.02 22.62
C THR A 75 -2.93 8.89 23.84
N SER A 76 -4.14 8.83 24.38
CA SER A 76 -4.46 9.23 25.75
C SER A 76 -4.34 10.72 26.12
N THR A 77 -4.09 11.64 25.18
CA THR A 77 -4.14 13.07 25.49
C THR A 77 -5.57 13.59 25.45
N SER A 78 -5.99 14.42 26.41
CA SER A 78 -7.34 15.01 26.46
C SER A 78 -7.67 15.95 25.28
N THR A 79 -6.78 16.05 24.30
CA THR A 79 -6.83 16.94 23.16
C THR A 79 -6.64 16.12 21.89
N ASN A 80 -7.68 16.05 21.07
CA ASN A 80 -7.73 15.61 19.67
C ASN A 80 -6.40 15.74 18.88
N SER A 81 -5.43 14.83 19.06
CA SER A 81 -4.09 14.96 18.47
C SER A 81 -3.93 13.99 17.32
N THR A 82 -4.53 14.31 16.19
CA THR A 82 -4.26 13.62 14.93
C THR A 82 -3.80 14.58 13.85
N ALA A 83 -2.92 14.07 12.99
CA ALA A 83 -2.40 14.79 11.84
C ALA A 83 -2.52 13.96 10.58
N ARG A 84 -2.77 14.64 9.46
CA ARG A 84 -2.80 14.03 8.13
C ARG A 84 -2.13 14.95 7.12
N SER A 85 -1.48 14.37 6.13
CA SER A 85 -0.87 15.12 5.02
C SER A 85 -1.12 14.43 3.71
N ASN A 86 -1.23 15.24 2.67
CA ASN A 86 -1.48 14.82 1.30
C ASN A 86 -0.67 15.75 0.39
N ARG A 87 0.36 15.23 -0.28
CA ARG A 87 1.39 16.01 -0.97
C ARG A 87 1.64 15.50 -2.38
N ALA A 88 1.34 16.33 -3.37
CA ALA A 88 1.66 16.08 -4.78
C ALA A 88 3.14 16.32 -5.15
N ASN A 89 3.95 16.84 -4.23
CA ASN A 89 5.34 17.24 -4.48
C ASN A 89 6.34 16.54 -3.55
N ALA A 90 5.95 15.47 -2.88
CA ALA A 90 6.83 14.64 -2.05
C ALA A 90 6.70 13.17 -2.46
N GLY A 91 7.79 12.41 -2.38
CA GLY A 91 7.77 10.95 -2.46
C GLY A 91 7.65 10.29 -1.08
N TYR A 92 7.99 11.04 -0.03
CA TYR A 92 7.89 10.63 1.36
C TYR A 92 7.56 11.83 2.24
N VAL A 93 6.68 11.64 3.23
CA VAL A 93 6.38 12.65 4.26
C VAL A 93 6.11 11.92 5.57
N HIS A 94 6.77 12.33 6.65
CA HIS A 94 6.57 11.87 8.03
C HIS A 94 5.98 13.03 8.84
N LEU A 95 5.07 12.72 9.76
CA LEU A 95 4.34 13.71 10.55
C LEU A 95 4.50 13.46 12.04
N GLY A 96 4.63 14.54 12.79
CA GLY A 96 4.33 14.57 14.22
C GLY A 96 2.81 14.59 14.45
N VAL A 97 2.41 14.23 15.66
CA VAL A 97 0.99 14.13 16.08
C VAL A 97 0.29 15.50 16.10
N ASP A 98 1.07 16.58 16.20
CA ASP A 98 0.64 17.98 16.15
C ASP A 98 0.68 18.55 14.71
N GLY A 99 0.87 17.69 13.70
CA GLY A 99 0.94 18.08 12.30
C GLY A 99 2.23 18.78 11.90
N THR A 100 3.28 18.74 12.72
CA THR A 100 4.62 19.08 12.24
C THR A 100 5.06 18.08 11.19
N VAL A 101 5.85 18.54 10.23
CA VAL A 101 6.46 17.66 9.23
C VAL A 101 7.83 17.30 9.76
N ASP A 102 7.91 16.12 10.35
CA ASP A 102 9.13 15.60 10.98
C ASP A 102 10.01 14.85 9.97
N GLY A 103 9.71 14.96 8.68
CA GLY A 103 10.45 14.32 7.61
C GLY A 103 9.78 14.53 6.28
N ALA A 104 10.54 14.93 5.27
CA ALA A 104 10.01 15.04 3.91
C ALA A 104 11.14 14.82 2.91
N ALA A 105 10.84 14.05 1.86
CA ALA A 105 11.77 13.83 0.77
C ALA A 105 11.08 13.77 -0.59
N THR A 106 11.75 14.31 -1.60
CA THR A 106 11.46 14.01 -3.00
C THR A 106 12.20 12.76 -3.42
N ILE A 107 11.69 12.01 -4.39
CA ILE A 107 12.38 10.85 -4.97
C ILE A 107 12.71 11.08 -6.44
N SER A 108 13.92 10.70 -6.83
CA SER A 108 14.32 10.57 -8.23
C SER A 108 14.68 9.12 -8.51
N LEU A 109 14.31 8.60 -9.68
CA LEU A 109 14.71 7.25 -10.09
C LEU A 109 16.09 7.32 -10.77
N ILE A 110 17.03 6.54 -10.25
CA ILE A 110 18.42 6.49 -10.68
C ILE A 110 18.77 5.09 -11.18
N ALA A 111 19.95 4.92 -11.77
CA ALA A 111 20.44 3.59 -12.13
C ALA A 111 20.39 2.66 -10.90
N ASN A 112 19.76 1.50 -11.07
CA ASN A 112 19.53 0.47 -10.04
C ASN A 112 18.57 0.82 -8.91
N GLY A 113 17.94 2.00 -8.87
CA GLY A 113 17.19 2.36 -7.66
C GLY A 113 16.45 3.68 -7.67
N GLY A 114 16.12 4.13 -6.46
CA GLY A 114 15.58 5.46 -6.18
C GLY A 114 16.50 6.21 -5.22
N ARG A 115 16.53 7.54 -5.35
CA ARG A 115 17.24 8.46 -4.45
C ARG A 115 16.24 9.38 -3.78
N LEU A 116 16.11 9.24 -2.46
CA LEU A 116 15.41 10.23 -1.64
C LEU A 116 16.33 11.42 -1.42
N THR A 117 15.80 12.62 -1.65
CA THR A 117 16.44 13.90 -1.31
C THR A 117 15.61 14.56 -0.22
N TRP A 118 16.15 14.57 0.99
CA TRP A 118 15.48 15.02 2.19
C TRP A 118 15.49 16.54 2.27
N SER A 119 14.31 17.14 2.42
CA SER A 119 14.15 18.57 2.71
C SER A 119 13.94 18.82 4.20
N ASP A 120 13.49 17.81 4.93
CA ASP A 120 13.36 17.81 6.39
C ASP A 120 13.89 16.50 6.95
N GLN A 121 14.39 16.52 8.17
CA GLN A 121 15.05 15.37 8.78
C GLN A 121 14.03 14.51 9.52
N SER A 122 13.91 13.23 9.16
CA SER A 122 13.35 12.22 10.05
C SER A 122 14.43 11.47 10.83
N THR A 123 14.02 10.76 11.88
CA THR A 123 14.95 10.13 12.81
C THR A 123 14.55 8.69 13.13
N GLY A 124 15.15 7.76 12.39
CA GLY A 124 15.29 6.37 12.83
C GLY A 124 14.20 5.42 12.37
N GLU A 125 13.19 5.85 11.62
CA GLU A 125 12.22 4.96 11.01
C GLU A 125 12.83 4.16 9.85
N THR A 126 12.27 2.97 9.58
CA THR A 126 12.71 2.16 8.44
C THR A 126 11.88 2.52 7.21
N ILE A 127 12.56 2.90 6.14
CA ILE A 127 11.90 3.19 4.87
C ILE A 127 12.05 1.99 3.97
N TYR A 128 10.92 1.53 3.45
CA TYR A 128 10.86 0.49 2.45
C TYR A 128 10.50 1.09 1.10
N VAL A 129 11.17 0.61 0.06
CA VAL A 129 10.90 1.02 -1.32
C VAL A 129 10.72 -0.23 -2.18
N LEU A 130 9.51 -0.43 -2.69
CA LEU A 130 9.26 -1.34 -3.79
C LEU A 130 9.65 -0.63 -5.09
N LEU A 131 10.69 -1.13 -5.74
CA LEU A 131 11.13 -0.68 -7.05
C LEU A 131 10.51 -1.57 -8.13
N ILE A 132 9.95 -0.95 -9.17
CA ILE A 132 9.31 -1.65 -10.29
C ILE A 132 9.86 -1.10 -11.59
N GLY A 133 10.22 -1.96 -12.55
CA GLY A 133 10.73 -1.56 -13.87
C GLY A 133 10.75 -2.72 -14.86
N GLY A 134 11.69 -2.67 -15.81
CA GLY A 134 11.70 -3.60 -16.95
C GLY A 134 10.75 -3.13 -18.06
N ASP A 135 10.04 -4.08 -18.68
CA ASP A 135 9.11 -3.79 -19.78
C ASP A 135 7.74 -3.34 -19.27
N ILE A 136 7.75 -2.24 -18.52
CA ILE A 136 6.56 -1.56 -18.03
C ILE A 136 6.67 -0.06 -18.28
N GLU A 137 5.52 0.59 -18.32
CA GLU A 137 5.37 2.03 -18.12
C GLU A 137 4.63 2.29 -16.81
N ALA A 138 4.98 3.41 -16.18
CA ALA A 138 4.34 3.89 -14.98
C ALA A 138 4.10 5.38 -15.07
N ALA A 139 3.03 5.85 -14.43
CA ALA A 139 2.75 7.26 -14.29
C ALA A 139 2.10 7.55 -12.95
N VAL A 140 2.58 8.61 -12.30
CA VAL A 140 1.98 9.17 -11.09
C VAL A 140 1.24 10.44 -11.46
N VAL A 141 -0.04 10.52 -11.09
CA VAL A 141 -0.88 11.69 -11.34
C VAL A 141 -1.62 12.09 -10.09
N ASN A 142 -1.69 13.40 -9.88
CA ASN A 142 -2.34 14.05 -8.75
C ASN A 142 -3.51 14.87 -9.28
N VAL A 143 -4.67 14.73 -8.65
CA VAL A 143 -5.89 15.44 -9.06
C VAL A 143 -6.64 15.92 -7.84
N THR A 144 -7.02 17.20 -7.83
CA THR A 144 -7.98 17.74 -6.88
C THR A 144 -9.40 17.41 -7.34
N GLY A 145 -10.21 16.85 -6.44
CA GLY A 145 -11.62 16.61 -6.68
C GLY A 145 -12.37 17.89 -7.08
N ASN A 146 -13.28 17.78 -8.05
CA ASN A 146 -13.99 18.93 -8.62
C ASN A 146 -15.19 19.42 -7.78
N GLY A 147 -15.50 18.75 -6.66
CA GLY A 147 -16.61 19.09 -5.77
C GLY A 147 -18.02 18.96 -6.36
N SER A 148 -18.19 18.47 -7.58
CA SER A 148 -19.46 18.58 -8.33
C SER A 148 -20.25 17.27 -8.43
N GLY A 149 -19.66 16.13 -8.10
CA GLY A 149 -20.27 14.82 -8.38
C GLY A 149 -20.13 14.37 -9.84
N SER A 150 -19.65 15.25 -10.73
CA SER A 150 -19.49 14.94 -12.15
C SER A 150 -18.13 14.29 -12.43
N ALA A 151 -18.08 13.43 -13.45
CA ALA A 151 -16.84 12.85 -13.93
C ALA A 151 -15.82 13.92 -14.31
N GLN A 152 -14.59 13.74 -13.86
CA GLN A 152 -13.41 14.54 -14.17
C GLN A 152 -12.39 13.67 -14.90
N THR A 153 -11.98 14.09 -16.08
CA THR A 153 -10.95 13.39 -16.85
C THR A 153 -9.58 13.62 -16.24
N VAL A 154 -8.86 12.52 -15.99
CA VAL A 154 -7.51 12.47 -15.46
C VAL A 154 -6.57 11.99 -16.57
N THR A 155 -5.60 12.82 -16.95
CA THR A 155 -4.61 12.47 -17.99
C THR A 155 -3.43 11.77 -17.34
N HIS A 156 -3.16 10.51 -17.69
CA HIS A 156 -2.12 9.70 -17.05
C HIS A 156 -0.77 9.69 -17.80
N GLY A 157 -0.71 10.07 -19.08
CA GLY A 157 0.56 10.20 -19.79
C GLY A 157 1.29 8.89 -20.14
N LEU A 158 0.63 7.73 -20.02
CA LEU A 158 1.16 6.45 -20.53
C LEU A 158 0.95 6.38 -22.05
N SER A 159 1.65 5.46 -22.73
CA SER A 159 1.51 5.27 -24.18
C SER A 159 0.20 4.58 -24.60
N ALA A 160 -0.47 3.90 -23.66
CA ALA A 160 -1.74 3.23 -23.83
C ALA A 160 -2.45 3.07 -22.48
N ALA A 161 -3.61 2.41 -22.48
CA ALA A 161 -4.43 2.29 -21.29
C ALA A 161 -3.67 1.56 -20.15
N PRO A 162 -3.78 2.05 -18.90
CA PRO A 162 -3.32 1.33 -17.72
C PRO A 162 -3.96 -0.06 -17.63
N GLU A 163 -3.19 -1.04 -17.17
CA GLU A 163 -3.69 -2.38 -16.84
C GLU A 163 -4.14 -2.47 -15.37
N LEU A 164 -3.56 -1.61 -14.53
CA LEU A 164 -3.98 -1.39 -13.15
C LEU A 164 -3.74 0.06 -12.74
N ILE A 165 -4.51 0.53 -11.76
CA ILE A 165 -4.34 1.83 -11.11
C ILE A 165 -4.41 1.62 -9.59
N ILE A 166 -3.48 2.20 -8.84
CA ILE A 166 -3.53 2.28 -7.38
C ILE A 166 -3.91 3.71 -7.01
N ALA A 167 -4.94 3.88 -6.19
CA ALA A 167 -5.45 5.17 -5.75
C ALA A 167 -5.20 5.37 -4.25
N LEU A 168 -4.78 6.59 -3.87
CA LEU A 168 -4.57 7.01 -2.48
C LEU A 168 -5.32 8.30 -2.17
N ASP A 169 -5.81 8.37 -0.94
CA ASP A 169 -6.36 9.59 -0.36
C ASP A 169 -6.14 9.63 1.16
N ALA A 170 -6.02 10.84 1.69
CA ALA A 170 -5.79 11.18 3.09
C ALA A 170 -6.70 12.30 3.62
N TRP A 171 -7.82 12.58 2.94
CA TRP A 171 -8.80 13.61 3.30
C TRP A 171 -8.18 14.97 3.64
N ALA A 172 -7.23 15.42 2.80
CA ALA A 172 -6.61 16.73 2.89
C ALA A 172 -6.47 17.36 1.49
N ALA A 173 -6.69 18.67 1.40
CA ALA A 173 -6.74 19.44 0.15
C ALA A 173 -5.35 20.00 -0.28
N GLU A 174 -4.24 19.29 -0.04
CA GLU A 174 -2.83 19.72 -0.25
C GLU A 174 -2.16 20.49 0.90
N ASN A 175 -2.26 20.02 2.15
CA ASN A 175 -1.43 20.50 3.25
C ASN A 175 -1.43 19.52 4.42
N THR A 176 -0.58 19.78 5.42
CA THR A 176 -0.74 19.13 6.71
C THR A 176 -1.90 19.78 7.46
N ASP A 177 -2.83 18.96 7.93
CA ASP A 177 -4.01 19.38 8.67
C ASP A 177 -4.01 18.68 10.04
N THR A 178 -4.34 19.45 11.08
CA THR A 178 -4.52 18.94 12.44
C THR A 178 -5.99 18.91 12.77
N GLY A 179 -6.47 17.78 13.25
CA GLY A 179 -7.89 17.61 13.59
C GLY A 179 -8.11 16.50 14.60
N GLY A 180 -9.36 16.28 14.96
CA GLY A 180 -9.74 15.12 15.77
C GLY A 180 -9.83 13.81 15.02
N ASP A 181 -9.59 13.82 13.70
CA ASP A 181 -9.84 12.68 12.83
C ASP A 181 -8.71 12.50 11.80
N THR A 182 -8.25 11.27 11.61
CA THR A 182 -7.54 10.86 10.40
C THR A 182 -8.43 9.97 9.56
N ASN A 183 -8.37 10.17 8.24
CA ASN A 183 -9.10 9.34 7.29
C ASN A 183 -8.17 9.02 6.13
N GLY A 184 -8.04 7.73 5.83
CA GLY A 184 -7.20 7.25 4.75
C GLY A 184 -7.93 6.23 3.92
N SER A 185 -7.65 6.22 2.62
CA SER A 185 -8.08 5.15 1.74
C SER A 185 -6.96 4.74 0.81
N ILE A 186 -6.86 3.43 0.61
CA ILE A 186 -6.04 2.81 -0.42
C ILE A 186 -6.98 1.95 -1.25
N GLY A 187 -6.91 2.09 -2.56
CA GLY A 187 -7.67 1.21 -3.43
C GLY A 187 -7.02 0.94 -4.77
N PHE A 188 -7.68 0.05 -5.48
CA PHE A 188 -7.19 -0.58 -6.68
C PHE A 188 -8.28 -0.52 -7.74
N TRP A 189 -7.86 -0.28 -8.98
CA TRP A 189 -8.68 -0.48 -10.15
C TRP A 189 -7.96 -1.40 -11.13
N THR A 190 -8.73 -2.28 -11.76
CA THR A 190 -8.35 -3.12 -12.89
C THR A 190 -9.48 -3.10 -13.90
N ALA A 191 -9.26 -3.61 -15.11
CA ALA A 191 -10.29 -3.67 -16.14
C ALA A 191 -11.58 -4.44 -15.71
N SER A 192 -11.49 -5.31 -14.71
CA SER A 192 -12.60 -6.14 -14.25
C SER A 192 -13.16 -5.76 -12.88
N THR A 193 -12.46 -4.93 -12.12
CA THR A 193 -12.82 -4.66 -10.72
C THR A 193 -12.31 -3.31 -10.26
N GLN A 194 -12.96 -2.73 -9.27
CA GLN A 194 -12.34 -1.73 -8.40
C GLN A 194 -12.70 -2.04 -6.96
N LEU A 195 -11.80 -1.73 -6.04
CA LEU A 195 -12.07 -1.88 -4.62
C LEU A 195 -11.15 -0.99 -3.81
N CYS A 196 -11.54 -0.71 -2.58
CA CYS A 196 -10.70 -0.03 -1.62
C CYS A 196 -10.91 -0.57 -0.21
N ALA A 197 -9.90 -0.36 0.64
CA ALA A 197 -10.12 -0.24 2.06
C ALA A 197 -10.00 1.24 2.41
N GLY A 198 -10.84 1.71 3.30
CA GLY A 198 -10.52 2.93 3.99
C GLY A 198 -10.94 2.87 5.43
N GLN A 199 -10.44 3.85 6.17
CA GLN A 199 -10.58 3.91 7.59
C GLN A 199 -10.72 5.35 8.04
N ARG A 200 -11.44 5.53 9.15
CA ARG A 200 -11.39 6.71 10.00
C ARG A 200 -10.88 6.32 11.39
N LEU A 201 -9.97 7.12 11.94
CA LEU A 201 -9.53 7.04 13.33
C LEU A 201 -9.77 8.39 14.02
N ARG A 202 -10.15 8.37 15.31
CA ARG A 202 -10.39 9.56 16.14
C ARG A 202 -9.81 9.44 17.54
N ASP A 203 -9.11 10.47 18.00
CA ASP A 203 -8.56 10.52 19.36
C ASP A 203 -9.64 10.88 20.39
N GLY A 204 -9.50 10.36 21.61
CA GLY A 204 -10.21 10.85 22.81
C GLY A 204 -11.74 10.81 22.75
N GLN A 205 -12.35 9.89 21.97
CA GLN A 205 -13.81 9.75 21.87
C GLN A 205 -14.35 8.60 22.72
N SER A 206 -15.48 8.80 23.40
CA SER A 206 -16.15 7.80 24.24
C SER A 206 -16.98 6.77 23.46
N THR A 207 -16.94 6.76 22.13
CA THR A 207 -17.78 5.91 21.28
C THR A 207 -17.13 5.72 19.91
N ALA A 208 -16.92 4.45 19.50
CA ALA A 208 -16.38 4.03 18.20
C ALA A 208 -15.21 4.88 17.72
N ALA A 209 -14.05 4.72 18.36
CA ALA A 209 -12.82 5.44 18.04
C ALA A 209 -12.31 5.16 16.61
N SER A 210 -12.76 4.06 16.00
CA SER A 210 -12.41 3.66 14.64
C SER A 210 -13.62 3.19 13.82
N SER A 211 -13.58 3.44 12.52
CA SER A 211 -14.57 2.96 11.55
C SER A 211 -13.87 2.56 10.26
N GLY A 212 -14.34 1.51 9.60
CA GLY A 212 -13.72 1.01 8.38
C GLY A 212 -14.71 0.29 7.46
N GLN A 213 -14.33 0.18 6.19
CA GLN A 213 -15.05 -0.62 5.20
C GLN A 213 -14.10 -1.11 4.11
N ILE A 214 -14.39 -2.32 3.62
CA ILE A 214 -13.96 -2.77 2.30
C ILE A 214 -15.08 -2.47 1.32
N ASN A 215 -14.81 -1.67 0.30
CA ASN A 215 -15.78 -1.32 -0.72
C ASN A 215 -15.36 -1.90 -2.07
N THR A 216 -16.24 -2.61 -2.76
CA THR A 216 -15.98 -3.26 -4.06
C THR A 216 -16.59 -2.51 -5.25
N ALA A 217 -17.18 -1.34 -5.01
CA ALA A 217 -17.76 -0.50 -6.05
C ALA A 217 -16.90 0.73 -6.37
N PHE A 218 -15.96 1.10 -5.49
CA PHE A 218 -15.17 2.34 -5.59
C PHE A 218 -13.67 2.08 -5.48
N ALA A 219 -12.87 2.97 -6.06
CA ALA A 219 -11.41 2.93 -6.00
C ALA A 219 -10.85 3.63 -4.75
N PHE A 220 -11.68 4.38 -4.02
CA PHE A 220 -11.37 4.93 -2.70
C PHE A 220 -12.66 5.33 -1.97
N SER A 221 -12.63 5.33 -0.64
CA SER A 221 -13.76 5.68 0.21
C SER A 221 -13.30 6.17 1.60
N ALA A 222 -14.04 7.12 2.17
CA ALA A 222 -13.82 7.64 3.51
C ALA A 222 -15.10 7.61 4.36
N PHE A 223 -14.96 7.67 5.69
CA PHE A 223 -16.00 7.20 6.61
C PHE A 223 -16.51 8.24 7.60
N SER A 224 -17.77 8.07 7.98
CA SER A 224 -18.45 8.83 9.03
C SER A 224 -18.28 8.13 10.39
N THR A 225 -18.36 8.86 11.49
CA THR A 225 -18.28 8.32 12.87
C THR A 225 -19.40 7.33 13.20
N ALA A 226 -20.56 7.41 12.54
CA ALA A 226 -21.71 6.56 12.82
C ALA A 226 -21.76 5.30 11.91
N GLY A 227 -20.68 5.00 11.20
CA GLY A 227 -20.72 4.20 10.00
C GLY A 227 -21.31 4.98 8.83
N GLY A 228 -21.03 4.53 7.60
CA GLY A 228 -21.45 5.19 6.37
C GLY A 228 -20.34 6.01 5.71
N ILE A 229 -20.50 6.20 4.40
CA ILE A 229 -19.50 6.81 3.53
C ILE A 229 -19.67 8.34 3.55
N VAL A 230 -18.59 9.08 3.80
CA VAL A 230 -18.56 10.55 3.69
C VAL A 230 -18.30 10.98 2.25
N TYR A 231 -17.35 10.33 1.60
CA TYR A 231 -17.15 10.44 0.16
C TYR A 231 -16.52 9.16 -0.38
N GLU A 232 -16.70 8.98 -1.68
CA GLU A 232 -16.24 7.85 -2.46
C GLU A 232 -15.79 8.34 -3.82
N GLY A 233 -14.99 7.55 -4.52
CA GLY A 233 -14.74 7.80 -5.92
C GLY A 233 -14.52 6.55 -6.76
N ALA A 234 -15.06 6.60 -7.97
CA ALA A 234 -15.00 5.54 -8.96
C ALA A 234 -14.10 5.95 -10.12
N ILE A 235 -13.37 4.96 -10.65
CA ILE A 235 -12.61 5.08 -11.88
C ILE A 235 -13.39 4.41 -13.02
N SER A 236 -13.48 5.10 -14.15
CA SER A 236 -14.22 4.64 -15.33
C SER A 236 -13.57 5.15 -16.63
N ASN A 237 -14.08 4.71 -17.78
CA ASN A 237 -13.65 5.18 -19.10
C ASN A 237 -12.12 5.19 -19.30
N VAL A 238 -11.44 4.14 -18.82
CA VAL A 238 -9.98 4.01 -18.89
C VAL A 238 -9.56 3.80 -20.34
N GLY A 239 -9.01 4.86 -20.93
CA GLY A 239 -8.54 4.93 -22.31
C GLY A 239 -7.02 5.04 -22.39
N SER A 240 -6.50 5.29 -23.60
CA SER A 240 -5.06 5.28 -23.87
C SER A 240 -4.26 6.42 -23.25
N SER A 241 -4.92 7.54 -22.94
CA SER A 241 -4.28 8.76 -22.43
C SER A 241 -4.89 9.25 -21.11
N SER A 242 -6.08 8.77 -20.78
CA SER A 242 -6.86 9.27 -19.66
C SER A 242 -7.83 8.23 -19.10
N PHE A 243 -8.31 8.48 -17.89
CA PHE A 243 -9.48 7.84 -17.31
C PHE A 243 -10.38 8.91 -16.69
N ASP A 244 -11.64 8.57 -16.43
CA ASP A 244 -12.55 9.44 -15.70
C ASP A 244 -12.61 9.04 -14.23
N MET A 245 -12.53 10.04 -13.37
CA MET A 245 -12.73 9.93 -11.93
C MET A 245 -14.03 10.65 -11.56
N THR A 246 -14.93 9.93 -10.90
CA THR A 246 -16.16 10.52 -10.34
C THR A 246 -16.07 10.44 -8.83
N THR A 247 -16.20 11.57 -8.14
CA THR A 247 -16.22 11.65 -6.67
C THR A 247 -17.61 12.04 -6.17
N ALA A 248 -17.90 11.81 -4.89
CA ALA A 248 -19.09 12.39 -4.27
C ALA A 248 -19.08 13.93 -4.33
N PRO A 249 -20.25 14.60 -4.41
CA PRO A 249 -20.34 16.06 -4.35
C PRO A 249 -19.62 16.64 -3.14
N SER A 250 -19.07 17.86 -3.28
CA SER A 250 -18.27 18.56 -2.26
C SER A 250 -16.89 17.98 -1.97
N THR A 251 -16.48 16.89 -2.62
CA THR A 251 -15.13 16.34 -2.49
C THR A 251 -14.12 17.22 -3.22
N THR A 252 -13.22 17.87 -2.47
CA THR A 252 -12.13 18.72 -2.98
C THR A 252 -10.75 18.24 -2.54
N ASN A 253 -10.66 17.00 -2.07
CA ASN A 253 -9.40 16.41 -1.62
C ASN A 253 -8.47 16.18 -2.81
N ASN A 254 -7.17 16.10 -2.53
CA ASN A 254 -6.23 15.62 -3.52
C ASN A 254 -6.17 14.11 -3.54
N LEU A 255 -6.19 13.57 -4.75
CA LEU A 255 -6.22 12.15 -5.03
C LEU A 255 -4.97 11.81 -5.81
N HIS A 256 -4.30 10.74 -5.41
CA HIS A 256 -3.06 10.31 -6.04
C HIS A 256 -3.26 8.97 -6.73
N PHE A 257 -2.75 8.86 -7.94
CA PHE A 257 -2.89 7.66 -8.77
C PHE A 257 -1.53 7.20 -9.25
N LEU A 258 -1.22 5.92 -9.05
CA LEU A 258 -0.14 5.22 -9.75
C LEU A 258 -0.74 4.29 -10.79
N SER A 259 -0.52 4.59 -12.07
CA SER A 259 -0.99 3.79 -13.20
C SER A 259 0.15 2.96 -13.76
N LEU A 260 -0.06 1.65 -14.00
CA LEU A 260 0.94 0.75 -14.57
C LEU A 260 0.41 0.02 -15.81
N ARG A 261 1.29 -0.27 -16.78
CA ARG A 261 1.03 -1.19 -17.89
C ARG A 261 2.29 -1.90 -18.35
N SER A 262 2.13 -3.07 -18.97
CA SER A 262 3.20 -3.75 -19.72
C SER A 262 3.50 -3.07 -21.05
N THR A 263 4.78 -3.02 -21.43
CA THR A 263 5.25 -2.66 -22.78
C THR A 263 5.85 -3.83 -23.55
N SER A 264 5.84 -5.04 -22.97
CA SER A 264 6.51 -6.22 -23.54
C SER A 264 5.77 -6.86 -24.73
N GLY A 265 4.58 -6.35 -25.08
CA GLY A 265 3.67 -6.97 -26.04
C GLY A 265 2.74 -8.03 -25.45
N THR A 266 3.02 -8.50 -24.23
CA THR A 266 2.12 -9.34 -23.42
C THR A 266 1.63 -8.52 -22.23
N ALA A 267 0.32 -8.54 -21.97
CA ALA A 267 -0.26 -7.80 -20.85
C ALA A 267 0.29 -8.28 -19.49
N LEU A 268 0.33 -7.40 -18.48
CA LEU A 268 0.48 -7.84 -17.10
C LEU A 268 -0.67 -8.80 -16.77
N SER A 269 -0.36 -9.89 -16.08
CA SER A 269 -1.37 -10.67 -15.38
C SER A 269 -1.72 -9.88 -14.12
N VAL A 270 -2.98 -9.46 -13.99
CA VAL A 270 -3.47 -8.64 -12.88
C VAL A 270 -4.69 -9.31 -12.28
N ALA A 271 -4.74 -9.41 -10.96
CA ALA A 271 -5.90 -9.85 -10.20
C ALA A 271 -6.09 -8.93 -8.99
N ALA A 272 -7.33 -8.49 -8.78
CA ALA A 272 -7.70 -7.70 -7.61
C ALA A 272 -9.05 -8.20 -7.08
N GLY A 273 -9.24 -8.11 -5.77
CA GLY A 273 -10.45 -8.63 -5.13
C GLY A 273 -10.32 -8.68 -3.62
N VAL A 274 -11.27 -9.37 -2.97
CA VAL A 274 -11.31 -9.52 -1.52
C VAL A 274 -11.04 -10.97 -1.14
N GLY A 275 -9.88 -11.20 -0.52
CA GLY A 275 -9.52 -12.49 0.06
C GLY A 275 -10.19 -12.74 1.40
N THR A 276 -10.15 -13.98 1.87
CA THR A 276 -10.62 -14.37 3.21
C THR A 276 -9.52 -15.11 3.92
N ALA A 277 -9.01 -14.53 5.01
CA ALA A 277 -7.93 -15.10 5.78
C ALA A 277 -8.33 -16.47 6.33
N LYS A 278 -7.34 -17.37 6.37
CA LYS A 278 -7.53 -18.68 6.95
C LYS A 278 -7.83 -18.57 8.45
N THR A 279 -8.80 -19.34 8.94
CA THR A 279 -9.16 -19.39 10.36
C THR A 279 -8.27 -20.32 11.19
N SER A 280 -7.30 -20.99 10.56
CA SER A 280 -6.33 -21.86 11.21
C SER A 280 -4.96 -21.72 10.52
N THR A 281 -3.90 -22.24 11.13
CA THR A 281 -2.54 -22.17 10.55
C THR A 281 -2.38 -23.06 9.30
N GLY A 282 -1.29 -22.86 8.57
CA GLY A 282 -0.92 -23.61 7.37
C GLY A 282 -1.29 -22.90 6.06
N THR A 283 -1.26 -23.62 4.94
CA THR A 283 -1.40 -22.99 3.62
C THR A 283 -2.84 -22.83 3.15
N GLN A 284 -3.08 -21.83 2.29
CA GLN A 284 -4.34 -21.61 1.56
C GLN A 284 -4.06 -20.86 0.25
N SER A 285 -4.70 -21.30 -0.84
CA SER A 285 -4.70 -20.58 -2.11
C SER A 285 -5.74 -19.47 -2.04
N ASP A 286 -5.28 -18.23 -1.90
CA ASP A 286 -6.15 -17.06 -1.72
C ASP A 286 -6.41 -16.31 -3.01
N ILE A 287 -5.49 -16.43 -3.98
CA ILE A 287 -5.59 -15.78 -5.29
C ILE A 287 -5.29 -16.85 -6.32
N SER A 288 -6.15 -16.97 -7.34
CA SER A 288 -6.02 -17.98 -8.39
C SER A 288 -6.48 -17.42 -9.74
N GLY A 289 -6.24 -18.17 -10.82
CA GLY A 289 -6.71 -17.81 -12.16
C GLY A 289 -5.86 -16.77 -12.88
N MET A 290 -4.66 -16.48 -12.36
CA MET A 290 -3.73 -15.55 -13.02
C MET A 290 -3.05 -16.23 -14.22
N THR A 291 -3.04 -15.55 -15.37
CA THR A 291 -2.51 -16.09 -16.64
C THR A 291 -0.98 -16.14 -16.65
N ASN A 292 -0.34 -15.22 -15.95
CA ASN A 292 1.08 -15.26 -15.58
C ASN A 292 1.21 -15.29 -14.05
N ASN A 293 2.31 -15.84 -13.56
CA ASN A 293 2.64 -15.81 -12.14
C ASN A 293 2.76 -14.34 -11.68
N PRO A 294 2.08 -13.95 -10.58
CA PRO A 294 2.32 -12.66 -9.97
C PRO A 294 3.79 -12.53 -9.54
N GLN A 295 4.27 -11.30 -9.51
CA GLN A 295 5.59 -10.94 -8.97
C GLN A 295 5.47 -9.93 -7.81
N VAL A 296 4.36 -9.20 -7.75
CA VAL A 296 4.04 -8.25 -6.69
C VAL A 296 2.64 -8.57 -6.17
N LEU A 297 2.48 -8.50 -4.86
CA LEU A 297 1.22 -8.59 -4.16
C LEU A 297 1.12 -7.43 -3.17
N LEU A 298 0.04 -6.67 -3.24
CA LEU A 298 -0.38 -5.68 -2.26
C LEU A 298 -1.60 -6.24 -1.53
N VAL A 299 -1.60 -6.14 -0.21
CA VAL A 299 -2.73 -6.49 0.65
C VAL A 299 -3.06 -5.32 1.57
N LEU A 300 -4.34 -5.05 1.73
CA LEU A 300 -4.82 -4.07 2.70
C LEU A 300 -5.32 -4.85 3.92
N PRO A 301 -4.55 -4.88 5.02
CA PRO A 301 -4.99 -5.53 6.25
C PRO A 301 -6.19 -4.77 6.83
N THR A 302 -7.19 -5.54 7.25
CA THR A 302 -8.39 -5.05 7.92
C THR A 302 -8.75 -6.02 9.03
N ALA A 303 -9.58 -5.62 10.00
CA ALA A 303 -10.19 -6.55 10.97
C ALA A 303 -11.64 -6.92 10.59
N LEU A 304 -12.09 -6.51 9.40
CA LEU A 304 -13.45 -6.70 8.93
C LEU A 304 -13.70 -8.15 8.48
N THR A 305 -14.87 -8.69 8.80
CA THR A 305 -15.27 -10.07 8.42
C THR A 305 -16.17 -10.12 7.18
N SER A 306 -16.53 -8.94 6.65
CA SER A 306 -17.38 -8.79 5.48
C SER A 306 -16.90 -7.64 4.59
N ALA A 307 -17.26 -7.71 3.30
CA ALA A 307 -17.10 -6.61 2.36
C ALA A 307 -18.45 -5.91 2.15
N ASP A 308 -18.40 -4.66 1.71
CA ASP A 308 -19.55 -3.81 1.35
C ASP A 308 -20.53 -3.52 2.48
N LEU A 309 -20.13 -3.81 3.71
CA LEU A 309 -20.84 -3.41 4.93
C LEU A 309 -19.96 -2.43 5.69
N ALA A 310 -20.39 -1.16 5.76
CA ALA A 310 -19.75 -0.19 6.63
C ALA A 310 -19.95 -0.64 8.09
N SER A 311 -18.85 -0.87 8.80
CA SER A 311 -18.88 -1.20 10.22
C SER A 311 -18.58 0.07 11.02
N SER A 312 -19.49 0.43 11.92
CA SER A 312 -19.24 1.45 12.94
C SER A 312 -18.51 0.89 14.16
N THR A 313 -18.17 -0.40 14.16
CA THR A 313 -17.49 -1.11 15.26
C THR A 313 -16.40 -2.01 14.69
N ASP A 314 -15.43 -1.42 13.98
CA ASP A 314 -14.19 -2.12 13.63
C ASP A 314 -13.31 -2.16 14.88
N THR A 315 -13.57 -3.09 15.80
CA THR A 315 -13.03 -3.08 17.18
C THR A 315 -11.51 -3.06 17.28
N SER A 316 -10.79 -3.37 16.20
CA SER A 316 -9.32 -3.29 16.17
C SER A 316 -8.81 -2.25 15.18
N GLY A 317 -9.70 -1.60 14.42
CA GLY A 317 -9.39 -0.52 13.49
C GLY A 317 -8.11 -0.75 12.71
N ASN A 318 -8.00 -1.85 11.95
CA ASN A 318 -6.76 -2.12 11.20
C ASN A 318 -6.75 -1.37 9.86
N PHE A 319 -5.67 -0.63 9.60
CA PHE A 319 -5.38 -0.01 8.32
C PHE A 319 -3.90 -0.06 8.02
N GLY A 320 -3.56 -0.27 6.76
CA GLY A 320 -2.17 -0.31 6.36
C GLY A 320 -1.99 -0.83 4.95
N LEU A 321 -0.74 -1.16 4.65
CA LEU A 321 -0.37 -1.76 3.38
C LEU A 321 0.71 -2.80 3.61
N GLY A 322 0.40 -4.04 3.23
CA GLY A 322 1.34 -5.14 3.15
C GLY A 322 1.77 -5.37 1.70
N ILE A 323 3.05 -5.59 1.47
CA ILE A 323 3.61 -5.84 0.15
C ILE A 323 4.53 -7.06 0.19
N SER A 324 4.27 -8.01 -0.71
CA SER A 324 5.22 -9.07 -1.06
C SER A 324 5.72 -8.87 -2.47
N CYS A 325 7.01 -9.16 -2.68
CA CYS A 325 7.65 -9.06 -3.98
C CYS A 325 8.52 -10.30 -4.23
N LYS A 326 8.26 -11.01 -5.33
CA LYS A 326 9.17 -12.02 -5.86
C LYS A 326 10.31 -11.31 -6.59
N ARG A 327 11.47 -11.22 -5.94
CA ARG A 327 12.66 -10.54 -6.49
C ARG A 327 13.03 -11.12 -7.85
N SER A 328 13.15 -10.28 -8.86
CA SER A 328 13.27 -10.76 -10.25
C SER A 328 14.62 -11.41 -10.59
N SER A 329 15.67 -11.16 -9.80
CA SER A 329 17.00 -11.73 -10.07
C SER A 329 17.13 -13.20 -9.70
N ASP A 330 16.46 -13.64 -8.64
CA ASP A 330 16.62 -14.99 -8.07
C ASP A 330 15.33 -15.66 -7.59
N GLY A 331 14.19 -14.95 -7.67
CA GLY A 331 12.89 -15.46 -7.28
C GLY A 331 12.63 -15.48 -5.78
N VAL A 332 13.53 -14.93 -4.95
CA VAL A 332 13.34 -14.86 -3.50
C VAL A 332 12.18 -13.91 -3.17
N THR A 333 11.25 -14.36 -2.31
CA THR A 333 10.18 -13.48 -1.81
C THR A 333 10.74 -12.50 -0.77
N GLN A 334 10.47 -11.22 -0.97
CA GLN A 334 10.74 -10.12 -0.05
C GLN A 334 9.41 -9.58 0.49
N TYR A 335 9.45 -9.00 1.69
CA TYR A 335 8.28 -8.44 2.36
C TYR A 335 8.56 -7.03 2.86
N MET A 336 7.52 -6.21 2.85
CA MET A 336 7.44 -4.98 3.61
C MET A 336 5.98 -4.76 4.00
N GLY A 337 5.74 -4.14 5.14
CA GLY A 337 4.39 -3.82 5.59
C GLY A 337 4.44 -2.70 6.62
N VAL A 338 3.33 -2.00 6.75
CA VAL A 338 3.02 -1.11 7.86
C VAL A 338 1.54 -1.28 8.14
N VAL A 339 1.19 -1.55 9.40
CA VAL A 339 -0.19 -1.73 9.85
C VAL A 339 -0.39 -0.90 11.10
N SER A 340 -1.50 -0.19 11.16
CA SER A 340 -1.92 0.54 12.33
C SER A 340 -3.23 -0.04 12.83
N SER A 341 -3.37 -0.16 14.14
CA SER A 341 -4.61 -0.56 14.82
C SER A 341 -5.01 0.47 15.85
N ALA A 342 -6.30 0.53 16.14
CA ALA A 342 -6.84 1.29 17.25
C ALA A 342 -7.57 0.34 18.20
N ASP A 343 -7.39 0.52 19.51
CA ASP A 343 -8.28 -0.06 20.52
C ASP A 343 -9.50 0.87 20.69
N ASP A 344 -10.69 0.30 20.88
CA ASP A 344 -11.96 1.00 21.10
C ASP A 344 -12.45 0.83 22.56
N GLY A 345 -11.58 0.35 23.46
CA GLY A 345 -12.02 -0.42 24.61
C GLY A 345 -11.98 0.22 25.99
N ASP A 346 -10.87 0.85 26.40
CA ASP A 346 -10.74 1.27 27.80
C ASP A 346 -9.83 2.50 27.95
N ALA A 347 -10.39 3.58 28.51
CA ALA A 347 -9.74 4.89 28.67
C ALA A 347 -8.47 4.89 29.56
N THR A 348 -7.95 3.72 29.91
CA THR A 348 -6.82 3.52 30.83
C THR A 348 -5.75 2.57 30.32
N THR A 349 -5.90 1.93 29.14
CA THR A 349 -4.90 0.98 28.62
C THR A 349 -4.77 1.02 27.09
N ALA A 350 -3.70 1.68 26.62
CA ALA A 350 -3.10 1.62 25.26
C ALA A 350 -4.04 1.84 24.05
N ASP A 351 -4.32 3.11 23.71
CA ASP A 351 -5.38 3.48 22.77
C ASP A 351 -5.04 3.38 21.27
N TRP A 352 -3.78 3.45 20.80
CA TRP A 352 -3.38 3.32 19.39
C TRP A 352 -2.04 2.61 19.28
N LEU A 353 -2.00 1.59 18.43
CA LEU A 353 -0.80 0.78 18.25
C LEU A 353 -0.38 0.88 16.79
N ASN A 354 0.81 1.43 16.57
CA ASN A 354 1.50 1.20 15.32
C ASN A 354 2.17 -0.17 15.39
N HIS A 355 2.03 -0.96 14.33
CA HIS A 355 2.80 -2.19 14.20
C HIS A 355 3.45 -2.38 12.84
N GLN A 356 4.67 -2.87 12.98
CA GLN A 356 5.35 -3.78 12.06
C GLN A 356 5.59 -3.29 10.64
N HIS A 357 6.74 -2.64 10.53
CA HIS A 357 7.76 -3.08 9.58
C HIS A 357 8.04 -4.59 9.74
N SER A 358 7.34 -5.46 9.01
CA SER A 358 7.74 -6.85 8.94
C SER A 358 8.53 -7.10 7.66
N ALA A 359 9.83 -7.38 7.81
CA ALA A 359 10.64 -7.92 6.71
C ALA A 359 10.25 -9.36 6.36
N ALA A 360 9.31 -9.97 7.10
CA ALA A 360 8.93 -11.37 6.97
C ALA A 360 7.46 -11.60 6.62
N LYS A 361 6.57 -10.60 6.74
CA LYS A 361 5.11 -10.76 6.58
C LYS A 361 4.52 -9.59 5.78
N HIS A 362 3.55 -9.86 4.93
CA HIS A 362 2.77 -8.84 4.22
C HIS A 362 1.33 -8.80 4.70
N LEU A 363 0.68 -9.95 4.88
CA LEU A 363 -0.65 -10.01 5.49
C LEU A 363 -0.49 -10.11 6.99
N HIS A 364 -0.81 -9.03 7.67
CA HIS A 364 -0.64 -8.89 9.10
C HIS A 364 -1.79 -8.08 9.68
N VAL A 365 -2.52 -8.67 10.64
CA VAL A 365 -3.67 -8.05 11.29
C VAL A 365 -3.49 -8.17 12.78
N LEU A 366 -3.85 -7.10 13.49
CA LEU A 366 -3.78 -6.98 14.94
C LEU A 366 -5.18 -7.12 15.54
N ASP A 367 -5.26 -7.67 16.74
CA ASP A 367 -6.47 -7.53 17.57
C ASP A 367 -6.45 -6.19 18.32
N ALA A 368 -7.47 -5.97 19.17
CA ALA A 368 -7.63 -4.72 19.92
C ALA A 368 -6.48 -4.50 20.91
N ASP A 369 -5.86 -5.57 21.42
CA ASP A 369 -4.71 -5.50 22.32
C ASP A 369 -3.38 -5.27 21.56
N GLY A 370 -3.44 -5.08 20.23
CA GLY A 370 -2.28 -4.98 19.33
C GLY A 370 -1.47 -6.27 19.21
N VAL A 371 -2.05 -7.40 19.61
CA VAL A 371 -1.44 -8.71 19.42
C VAL A 371 -1.72 -9.16 17.98
N THR A 372 -0.74 -9.81 17.37
CA THR A 372 -0.91 -10.36 16.02
C THR A 372 -2.00 -11.43 16.02
N SER A 373 -3.12 -11.14 15.35
CA SER A 373 -4.25 -12.05 15.20
C SER A 373 -4.18 -12.84 13.89
N ILE A 374 -3.61 -12.26 12.83
CA ILE A 374 -3.34 -12.92 11.55
C ILE A 374 -1.93 -12.58 11.08
N ALA A 375 -1.19 -13.59 10.63
CA ALA A 375 0.10 -13.40 9.98
C ALA A 375 0.30 -14.44 8.87
N ALA A 376 0.56 -13.96 7.66
CA ALA A 376 0.86 -14.84 6.54
C ALA A 376 2.06 -14.36 5.70
N THR A 377 2.72 -15.35 5.09
CA THR A 377 3.77 -15.17 4.09
C THR A 377 3.33 -15.78 2.76
N VAL A 378 4.05 -15.55 1.67
CA VAL A 378 3.74 -16.20 0.37
C VAL A 378 4.53 -17.50 0.27
N SER A 379 3.83 -18.64 0.21
CA SER A 379 4.44 -19.96 -0.02
C SER A 379 4.61 -20.29 -1.50
N SER A 380 3.76 -19.74 -2.37
CA SER A 380 3.82 -19.96 -3.81
C SER A 380 3.29 -18.78 -4.62
N TRP A 381 3.94 -18.53 -5.75
CA TRP A 381 3.55 -17.55 -6.78
C TRP A 381 3.00 -18.23 -8.05
N VAL A 382 2.74 -19.54 -8.02
CA VAL A 382 2.42 -20.32 -9.23
C VAL A 382 0.92 -20.26 -9.54
N GLY A 383 0.54 -19.65 -10.67
CA GLY A 383 -0.86 -19.54 -11.12
C GLY A 383 -1.75 -18.63 -10.24
N GLY A 384 -1.14 -17.91 -9.31
CA GLY A 384 -1.82 -17.12 -8.27
C GLY A 384 -0.94 -16.97 -7.03
N ILE A 385 -1.56 -16.79 -5.88
CA ILE A 385 -0.89 -16.68 -4.57
C ILE A 385 -1.41 -17.77 -3.64
N GLU A 386 -0.47 -18.55 -3.12
CA GLU A 386 -0.68 -19.36 -1.92
C GLU A 386 -0.03 -18.67 -0.74
N HIS A 387 -0.81 -18.44 0.31
CA HIS A 387 -0.31 -17.94 1.58
C HIS A 387 -0.03 -19.07 2.55
N ASN A 388 0.98 -18.90 3.39
CA ASN A 388 1.24 -19.72 4.57
C ASN A 388 0.93 -18.93 5.84
N TYR A 389 -0.17 -19.27 6.51
CA TYR A 389 -0.63 -18.63 7.73
C TYR A 389 0.11 -19.20 8.94
N THR A 390 1.01 -18.40 9.51
CA THR A 390 1.74 -18.75 10.74
C THR A 390 0.95 -18.40 11.99
N THR A 391 0.05 -17.41 11.89
CA THR A 391 -0.91 -17.03 12.92
C THR A 391 -2.29 -16.83 12.27
N ALA A 392 -3.35 -17.30 12.93
CA ALA A 392 -4.72 -17.20 12.47
C ALA A 392 -5.67 -17.03 13.65
N SER A 393 -6.62 -16.10 13.54
CA SER A 393 -7.46 -15.62 14.64
C SER A 393 -8.66 -16.53 14.97
N GLY A 394 -8.86 -17.62 14.22
CA GLY A 394 -10.13 -18.37 14.25
C GLY A 394 -11.29 -17.66 13.53
N VAL A 395 -11.11 -16.41 13.13
CA VAL A 395 -12.12 -15.56 12.47
C VAL A 395 -11.77 -15.35 11.00
N ALA A 396 -12.78 -15.40 10.14
CA ALA A 396 -12.63 -15.29 8.68
C ALA A 396 -12.53 -13.83 8.22
N THR A 397 -11.48 -13.14 8.64
CA THR A 397 -11.22 -11.74 8.28
C THR A 397 -10.99 -11.57 6.78
N LYS A 398 -11.43 -10.45 6.24
CA LYS A 398 -11.33 -10.09 4.83
C LYS A 398 -10.12 -9.19 4.60
N PHE A 399 -9.53 -9.31 3.42
CA PHE A 399 -8.43 -8.43 3.01
C PHE A 399 -8.55 -8.12 1.52
N PRO A 400 -8.66 -6.83 1.13
CA PRO A 400 -8.46 -6.40 -0.24
C PRO A 400 -7.05 -6.76 -0.71
N TYR A 401 -6.92 -7.12 -1.98
CA TYR A 401 -5.63 -7.39 -2.59
C TYR A 401 -5.55 -6.86 -4.02
N LEU A 402 -4.31 -6.65 -4.45
CA LEU A 402 -3.90 -6.47 -5.84
C LEU A 402 -2.64 -7.31 -6.07
N ALA A 403 -2.72 -8.29 -6.97
CA ALA A 403 -1.59 -9.10 -7.41
C ALA A 403 -1.32 -8.81 -8.89
N PHE A 404 -0.05 -8.59 -9.24
CA PHE A 404 0.33 -8.42 -10.64
C PHE A 404 1.73 -8.95 -10.97
N GLY A 405 1.95 -9.25 -12.24
CA GLY A 405 3.27 -9.68 -12.73
C GLY A 405 3.25 -10.09 -14.21
N ALA A 406 4.43 -10.38 -14.73
CA ALA A 406 4.63 -10.87 -16.10
C ALA A 406 5.47 -12.16 -16.14
N ASP A 407 5.69 -12.82 -14.99
CA ASP A 407 6.50 -14.02 -14.93
C ASP A 407 5.71 -15.19 -15.52
N ALA A 408 6.20 -15.75 -16.64
CA ALA A 408 5.50 -16.81 -17.33
C ALA A 408 5.24 -18.00 -16.39
N VAL A 409 4.08 -18.66 -16.53
CA VAL A 409 3.78 -19.90 -15.81
C VAL A 409 4.61 -21.04 -16.41
N THR A 410 5.93 -21.00 -16.23
CA THR A 410 6.76 -22.16 -16.56
C THR A 410 6.53 -23.19 -15.48
N GLY A 411 5.90 -24.31 -15.81
CA GLY A 411 5.86 -25.47 -14.92
C GLY A 411 7.28 -25.88 -14.57
N ASN A 412 7.71 -25.57 -13.34
CA ASN A 412 9.03 -25.88 -12.77
C ASN A 412 10.20 -25.80 -13.75
N ALA A 413 10.87 -24.64 -13.83
CA ALA A 413 12.18 -24.49 -14.48
C ALA A 413 13.25 -25.49 -13.94
N ALA A 414 13.02 -26.10 -12.77
CA ALA A 414 13.80 -27.21 -12.26
C ALA A 414 13.84 -28.43 -13.21
N ARG A 415 12.78 -28.69 -13.99
CA ARG A 415 12.81 -29.76 -15.01
C ARG A 415 13.63 -29.39 -16.25
N ALA A 416 13.69 -28.11 -16.63
CA ALA A 416 14.48 -27.69 -17.80
C ALA A 416 15.99 -27.89 -17.55
N ARG A 417 16.49 -27.56 -16.35
CA ARG A 417 17.90 -27.85 -15.99
C ARG A 417 18.19 -29.35 -15.88
N TYR A 418 17.21 -30.15 -15.45
CA TYR A 418 17.38 -31.62 -15.37
C TYR A 418 17.46 -32.27 -16.77
N TYR A 419 16.73 -31.76 -17.76
CA TYR A 419 16.83 -32.21 -19.15
C TYR A 419 18.10 -31.72 -19.86
N GLU A 420 18.59 -30.54 -19.52
CA GLU A 420 19.85 -30.03 -20.08
C GLU A 420 21.07 -30.79 -19.53
N MET A 421 21.07 -31.13 -18.23
CA MET A 421 22.10 -32.01 -17.64
C MET A 421 22.05 -33.45 -18.19
N MET A 422 20.88 -33.96 -18.58
CA MET A 422 20.75 -35.28 -19.22
C MET A 422 21.11 -35.29 -20.71
N ARG A 423 21.17 -34.13 -21.38
CA ARG A 423 21.60 -34.04 -22.79
C ARG A 423 23.11 -33.93 -22.97
N THR A 424 23.83 -33.46 -21.95
CA THR A 424 25.30 -33.35 -21.98
C THR A 424 26.03 -34.64 -21.58
N SER A 425 25.31 -35.72 -21.31
CA SER A 425 25.87 -37.02 -20.89
C SER A 425 25.71 -38.14 -21.94
N GLN A 426 25.32 -37.81 -23.17
CA GLN A 426 25.41 -38.67 -24.36
C GLN A 426 26.37 -38.03 -25.36
#